data_AF-A0A2S6AYU3-F1
#
_entry.id   AF-A0A2S6AYU3-F1
#
_cell.length_a   1.000
_cell.length_b   1.000
_cell.length_c   1.000
_cell.angle_alpha   90.00
_cell.angle_beta   90.00
_cell.angle_gamma   90.00
#
_symmetry.space_group_name_H-M   'P 1'
#
loop_
_entity.id
_entity.type
_entity.pdbx_description
1 polymer ?
#
loop_
_entity_poly.entity_id
_entity_poly.type
_entity_poly.pdbx_seq_one_letter_code
_entity_poly.pdbx_strand_id
1 'polypeptide(L)'
;VLVHLGVTAIIAPSYSGLYFRNAFNVGLLLLTCAEAETLSEGEQIALDTTAPEIVAPGRKRLACEPVPGFLMDMVRAGGLMNQ
;
A
#
# COMPACT_ATOMS: atom_id res chain seq x y z
N VAL A 1 3.28 13.79 6.96
CA VAL A 1 3.56 14.50 5.68
C VAL A 1 2.87 13.83 4.50
N LEU A 2 3.20 12.58 4.14
CA LEU A 2 2.68 11.92 2.92
C LEU A 2 1.14 11.93 2.79
N VAL A 3 0.41 11.57 3.85
CA VAL A 3 -1.06 11.62 3.85
C VAL A 3 -1.60 13.03 3.59
N HIS A 4 -0.91 14.08 4.09
CA HIS A 4 -1.31 15.48 3.86
C HIS A 4 -1.00 15.95 2.42
N LEU A 5 -0.12 15.23 1.71
CA LEU A 5 0.16 15.45 0.29
C LEU A 5 -0.78 14.63 -0.62
N GLY A 6 -1.78 13.94 -0.04
CA GLY A 6 -2.74 13.12 -0.79
C GLY A 6 -2.22 11.72 -1.16
N VAL A 7 -1.07 11.29 -0.62
CA VAL A 7 -0.57 9.92 -0.83
C VAL A 7 -1.41 8.96 0.02
N THR A 8 -2.04 7.98 -0.63
CA THR A 8 -2.96 7.02 -0.01
C THR A 8 -2.35 5.64 0.22
N ALA A 9 -1.31 5.28 -0.54
CA ALA A 9 -0.62 4.01 -0.45
C ALA A 9 0.87 4.13 -0.75
N ILE A 10 1.66 3.23 -0.18
CA ILE A 10 3.07 3.00 -0.52
C ILE A 10 3.26 1.53 -0.83
N ILE A 11 4.10 1.28 -1.83
CA ILE A 11 4.49 -0.05 -2.27
C ILE A 11 6.02 -0.13 -2.15
N ALA A 12 6.53 -1.17 -1.51
CA ALA A 12 7.97 -1.39 -1.35
C ALA A 12 8.26 -2.88 -1.09
N PRO A 13 9.51 -3.33 -1.29
CA PRO A 13 9.90 -4.70 -0.95
C PRO A 13 9.87 -5.00 0.54
N SER A 14 10.08 -4.00 1.40
CA SER A 14 10.04 -4.15 2.86
C SER A 14 9.88 -2.81 3.59
N TYR A 15 9.53 -2.87 4.87
CA TYR A 15 9.39 -1.71 5.76
C TYR A 15 9.98 -2.01 7.14
N SER A 16 10.40 -0.97 7.86
CA SER A 16 10.66 -1.13 9.30
C SER A 16 9.33 -1.31 10.06
N GLY A 17 9.33 -2.09 11.14
CA GLY A 17 8.11 -2.32 11.93
C GLY A 17 7.51 -1.04 12.53
N LEU A 18 8.35 -0.06 12.88
CA LEU A 18 7.90 1.25 13.36
C LEU A 18 7.16 2.03 12.26
N TYR A 19 7.71 2.05 11.05
CA TYR A 19 7.08 2.70 9.90
C TYR A 19 5.75 2.03 9.56
N PHE A 20 5.73 0.70 9.56
CA PHE A 20 4.52 -0.09 9.28
C PHE A 20 3.38 0.30 10.21
N ARG A 21 3.59 0.22 11.52
CA ARG A 21 2.57 0.60 12.51
C ARG A 21 2.13 2.06 12.35
N ASN A 22 3.07 2.98 12.19
CA ASN A 22 2.74 4.42 12.08
C ASN A 22 1.93 4.74 10.82
N ALA A 23 2.22 4.08 9.69
CA ALA A 23 1.48 4.27 8.44
C ALA A 23 0.00 3.91 8.60
N PHE A 24 -0.30 2.71 9.11
CA PHE A 24 -1.67 2.27 9.35
C PHE A 24 -2.39 3.17 10.37
N ASN A 25 -1.70 3.61 11.43
CA ASN A 25 -2.28 4.50 12.44
C ASN A 25 -2.80 5.83 11.85
N VAL A 26 -2.20 6.32 10.77
CA VAL A 26 -2.58 7.57 10.10
C VAL A 26 -3.38 7.34 8.81
N GLY A 27 -3.81 6.11 8.54
CA GLY A 27 -4.61 5.78 7.36
C GLY A 27 -3.82 5.67 6.06
N LEU A 28 -2.51 5.40 6.13
CA LEU A 28 -1.65 5.17 4.97
C LEU A 28 -1.50 3.67 4.71
N LEU A 29 -1.96 3.20 3.55
CA LEU A 29 -1.83 1.80 3.15
C LEU A 29 -0.37 1.46 2.83
N LEU A 30 0.13 0.34 3.35
CA LEU A 30 1.39 -0.24 2.91
C LEU A 30 1.15 -1.58 2.24
N LEU A 31 1.76 -1.76 1.06
CA LEU A 31 1.79 -3.02 0.33
C LEU A 31 3.23 -3.49 0.24
N THR A 32 3.48 -4.71 0.72
CA THR A 32 4.78 -5.35 0.56
C THR A 32 4.80 -6.10 -0.76
N CYS A 33 5.67 -5.71 -1.68
CA CYS A 33 5.82 -6.34 -2.99
C CYS A 33 7.31 -6.52 -3.29
N ALA A 34 7.79 -7.76 -3.34
CA ALA A 34 9.21 -8.06 -3.57
C ALA A 34 9.72 -7.48 -4.91
N GLU A 35 8.83 -7.34 -5.90
CA GLU A 35 9.13 -6.85 -7.23
C GLU A 35 8.84 -5.35 -7.41
N ALA A 36 8.57 -4.61 -6.33
CA ALA A 36 8.22 -3.18 -6.38
C ALA A 36 9.25 -2.32 -7.13
N GLU A 37 10.54 -2.65 -6.99
CA GLU A 37 11.64 -1.93 -7.65
C GLU A 37 11.69 -2.14 -9.18
N THR A 38 10.88 -3.05 -9.72
CA THR A 38 10.75 -3.24 -11.18
C THR A 38 9.79 -2.24 -11.82
N LEU A 39 9.09 -1.44 -11.03
CA LEU A 39 8.22 -0.37 -11.50
C LEU A 39 9.03 0.88 -11.81
N SER A 40 8.72 1.55 -12.90
CA SER A 40 9.38 2.80 -13.29
C SER A 40 8.66 4.03 -12.74
N GLU A 41 9.40 5.11 -12.55
CA GLU A 41 8.81 6.41 -12.19
C GLU A 41 7.79 6.86 -13.24
N GLY A 42 6.65 7.37 -12.77
CA GLY A 42 5.56 7.84 -13.64
C GLY A 42 4.68 6.72 -14.22
N GLU A 43 4.95 5.45 -13.92
CA GLU A 43 4.08 4.35 -14.33
C GLU A 43 2.72 4.43 -13.61
N GLN A 44 1.65 4.27 -14.39
CA GLN A 44 0.32 4.08 -13.85
C GLN A 44 0.11 2.62 -13.49
N ILE A 45 -0.16 2.38 -12.22
CA ILE A 45 -0.44 1.05 -11.67
C ILE A 45 -1.81 1.04 -11.01
N ALA A 46 -2.42 -0.14 -10.96
CA ALA A 46 -3.65 -0.36 -10.22
C ALA A 46 -3.44 -1.43 -9.14
N LEU A 47 -4.19 -1.34 -8.05
CA LEU A 47 -4.27 -2.40 -7.05
C LEU A 47 -5.47 -3.29 -7.39
N ASP A 48 -5.25 -4.59 -7.54
CA ASP A 48 -6.32 -5.56 -7.55
C ASP A 48 -6.86 -5.69 -6.11
N THR A 49 -8.16 -5.48 -5.92
CA THR A 49 -8.78 -5.57 -4.60
C THR A 49 -9.32 -6.97 -4.30
N THR A 50 -9.29 -7.87 -5.29
CA THR A 50 -9.74 -9.28 -5.18
C THR A 50 -8.59 -10.23 -4.87
N ALA A 51 -7.37 -9.88 -5.31
CA ALA A 51 -6.12 -10.55 -4.99
C ALA A 51 -5.09 -9.49 -4.60
N PRO A 52 -4.18 -9.72 -3.64
CA PRO A 52 -3.18 -8.73 -3.24
C PRO A 52 -2.11 -8.59 -4.33
N GLU A 53 -2.44 -7.92 -5.44
CA GLU A 53 -1.56 -7.80 -6.59
C GLU A 53 -1.61 -6.39 -7.17
N ILE A 54 -0.45 -5.92 -7.64
CA ILE A 54 -0.34 -4.69 -8.42
C ILE A 54 -0.43 -5.06 -9.90
N VAL A 55 -1.29 -4.36 -10.61
CA VAL A 55 -1.43 -4.44 -12.06
C VAL A 55 -0.69 -3.27 -12.68
N ALA A 56 0.46 -3.55 -13.29
CA ALA A 56 1.28 -2.59 -14.01
C ALA A 56 0.96 -2.59 -15.52
N PRO A 57 1.45 -1.61 -16.30
CA PRO A 57 1.22 -1.54 -17.74
C PRO A 57 1.61 -2.84 -18.46
N GLY A 58 0.90 -3.17 -19.54
CA GLY A 58 1.15 -4.40 -20.29
C GLY A 58 0.64 -5.68 -19.61
N ARG A 59 -0.25 -5.57 -18.61
CA ARG A 59 -0.82 -6.68 -17.83
C ARG A 59 0.20 -7.44 -16.98
N LYS A 60 1.32 -6.80 -16.64
CA LYS A 60 2.25 -7.36 -15.64
C LYS A 60 1.55 -7.34 -14.28
N ARG A 61 1.48 -8.50 -13.63
CA ARG A 61 0.93 -8.66 -12.28
C ARG A 61 2.07 -8.89 -11.31
N LEU A 62 2.15 -8.08 -10.26
CA LEU A 62 3.15 -8.20 -9.21
C LEU A 62 2.46 -8.62 -7.92
N ALA A 63 2.86 -9.77 -7.38
CA ALA A 63 2.29 -10.28 -6.15
C ALA A 63 2.70 -9.40 -4.95
N CYS A 64 1.73 -9.12 -4.09
CA CYS A 64 1.94 -8.44 -2.82
C CYS A 64 1.57 -9.39 -1.67
N GLU A 65 2.15 -9.13 -0.50
CA GLU A 65 1.71 -9.79 0.71
C GLU A 65 0.27 -9.36 1.05
N PRO A 66 -0.59 -10.30 1.52
CA PRO A 66 -1.94 -9.96 1.90
C PRO A 66 -1.94 -9.04 3.12
N VAL A 67 -2.71 -7.96 3.05
CA VAL A 67 -2.96 -7.08 4.19
C VAL A 67 -4.14 -7.65 5.00
N PRO A 68 -3.97 -7.93 6.30
CA PRO A 68 -5.07 -8.35 7.16
C PRO A 68 -6.29 -7.42 7.06
N GLY A 69 -7.50 -8.00 6.99
CA GLY A 69 -8.74 -7.22 6.78
C GLY A 69 -8.94 -6.07 7.77
N PHE A 70 -8.65 -6.27 9.04
CA PHE A 70 -8.78 -5.22 10.07
C PHE A 70 -7.85 -4.02 9.83
N LEU A 71 -6.68 -4.22 9.20
CA LEU A 71 -5.79 -3.13 8.81
C LEU A 71 -6.32 -2.38 7.59
N MET A 72 -6.95 -3.09 6.64
CA MET A 72 -7.64 -2.45 5.52
C MET A 72 -8.81 -1.59 6.00
N ASP A 73 -9.58 -2.08 6.97
CA ASP A 73 -10.70 -1.34 7.55
C ASP A 73 -10.21 -0.11 8.32
N MET A 74 -9.09 -0.23 9.05
CA MET A 74 -8.43 0.90 9.70
C MET A 74 -8.00 1.98 8.70
N VAL A 75 -7.39 1.60 7.57
CA VAL A 75 -7.02 2.55 6.52
C VAL A 75 -8.24 3.25 5.93
N ARG A 76 -9.31 2.50 5.64
CA ARG A 76 -10.57 3.05 5.10
C ARG A 76 -11.24 4.03 6.08
N ALA A 77 -11.08 3.81 7.38
CA ALA A 77 -11.54 4.73 8.43
C ALA A 77 -10.64 5.99 8.58
N GLY A 78 -9.57 6.11 7.79
CA GLY A 78 -8.60 7.21 7.89
C GLY A 78 -7.59 7.04 9.02
N GLY A 79 -7.38 5.82 9.50
CA GLY A 79 -6.46 5.49 10.58
C GLY A 79 -7.12 5.35 11.95
N LEU A 80 -6.31 5.00 12.94
CA LEU A 80 -6.72 4.71 14.32
C LEU A 80 -7.21 5.98 15.06
N MET A 81 -6.77 7.15 14.64
CA MET A 81 -7.06 8.44 15.29
C MET A 81 -8.33 9.14 14.77
N ASN A 82 -9.01 8.58 13.76
CA ASN A 82 -10.25 9.12 13.19
C ASN A 82 -11.52 8.40 13.71
N GLN A 83 -11.39 7.63 14.80
CA GLN A 83 -12.52 7.12 15.58
C GLN A 83 -12.83 8.00 16.79
#